data_AF-A0A0M3AQP0-F1
#
_entry.id   AF-A0A0M3AQP0-F1
#
_cell.length_a   1.000
_cell.length_b   1.000
_cell.length_c   1.000
_cell.angle_alpha   90.00
_cell.angle_beta   90.00
_cell.angle_gamma   90.00
#
_symmetry.space_group_name_H-M   'P 1'
#
loop_
_entity.id
_entity.type
_entity.pdbx_description
1 polymer ?
#
loop_
_entity_poly.entity_id
_entity_poly.type
_entity_poly.pdbx_seq_one_letter_code
_entity_poly.pdbx_strand_id
1 'polypeptide(L)'
;MAETPRQQEGLQRVQIGLTGLAGVVLLVGLANIVIDKARIDDPAVPPPTVPTLDVNAVAPKEPLAELGVQPAPEQAPIVPDLQPDPNLKKPMDRELPPASR
;
A
#
# COMPACT_ATOMS: atom_id res chain seq x y z
N MET A 1 17.75 -25.19 60.38
CA MET A 1 17.61 -25.08 58.91
C MET A 1 18.30 -23.80 58.49
N ALA A 2 19.53 -23.89 57.97
CA ALA A 2 20.32 -22.73 57.57
C ALA A 2 20.05 -22.46 56.08
N GLU A 3 19.27 -21.43 55.80
CA GLU A 3 18.97 -21.00 54.43
C GLU A 3 20.25 -20.40 53.83
N THR A 4 20.73 -20.99 52.74
CA THR A 4 22.02 -20.65 52.16
C THR A 4 21.98 -19.25 51.52
N PRO A 5 22.92 -18.33 51.85
CA PRO A 5 22.91 -16.93 51.38
C PRO A 5 22.94 -16.77 49.86
N ARG A 6 23.40 -17.80 49.13
CA ARG A 6 23.40 -17.81 47.65
C ARG A 6 22.01 -17.78 47.01
N GLN A 7 20.98 -18.27 47.71
CA GLN A 7 19.61 -18.21 47.18
C GLN A 7 19.07 -16.77 47.19
N GLN A 8 19.53 -15.94 48.13
CA GLN A 8 19.07 -14.55 48.27
C GLN A 8 19.60 -13.65 47.15
N GLU A 9 20.83 -13.85 46.70
CA GLU A 9 21.43 -13.09 45.60
C GLU A 9 20.78 -13.39 44.24
N GLY A 10 20.43 -14.66 43.99
CA GLY A 10 19.67 -15.04 42.80
C GLY A 10 18.27 -14.41 42.78
N LEU A 11 17.61 -14.39 43.95
CA LEU A 11 16.27 -13.83 44.10
C LEU A 11 16.24 -12.31 43.89
N GLN A 12 17.26 -11.57 44.36
CA GLN A 12 17.36 -10.12 44.13
C GLN A 12 17.44 -9.77 42.63
N ARG A 13 18.24 -10.51 41.85
CA ARG A 13 18.37 -10.25 40.41
C ARG A 13 17.08 -10.54 39.66
N VAL A 14 16.42 -11.65 40.00
CA VAL A 14 15.12 -12.01 39.43
C VAL A 14 14.06 -11.00 39.81
N GLN A 15 14.04 -10.52 41.05
CA GLN A 15 13.09 -9.51 41.52
C GLN A 15 13.25 -8.21 40.74
N ILE A 16 14.48 -7.72 40.55
CA ILE A 16 14.78 -6.53 39.74
C ILE A 16 14.34 -6.71 38.29
N GLY A 17 14.60 -7.88 37.70
CA GLY A 17 14.16 -8.21 36.34
C GLY A 17 12.63 -8.25 36.22
N LEU A 18 11.95 -8.81 37.23
CA LEU A 18 10.50 -8.92 37.28
C LEU A 18 9.82 -7.55 37.43
N THR A 19 10.35 -6.64 38.26
CA THR A 19 9.83 -5.25 38.32
C THR A 19 10.00 -4.51 37.01
N GLY A 20 11.14 -4.70 36.31
CA GLY A 20 11.34 -4.15 34.97
C GLY A 20 10.31 -4.66 33.97
N LEU A 21 10.10 -5.98 33.93
CA LEU A 21 9.08 -6.59 33.07
C LEU A 21 7.66 -6.13 33.43
N ALA A 22 7.32 -6.04 34.72
CA ALA A 22 6.04 -5.52 35.17
C ALA A 22 5.82 -4.07 34.69
N GLY A 23 6.87 -3.24 34.72
CA GLY A 23 6.83 -1.87 34.19
C GLY A 23 6.55 -1.82 32.69
N VAL A 24 7.21 -2.67 31.90
CA VAL A 24 6.96 -2.73 30.44
C VAL A 24 5.52 -3.18 30.14
N VAL A 25 5.03 -4.20 30.84
CA VAL A 25 3.64 -4.67 30.68
C VAL A 25 2.64 -3.56 31.04
N LEU A 26 2.92 -2.79 32.10
CA LEU A 26 2.08 -1.66 32.50
C LEU A 26 2.05 -0.55 31.45
N LEU A 27 3.20 -0.22 30.85
CA LEU A 27 3.29 0.75 29.75
C LEU A 27 2.51 0.30 28.52
N VAL A 28 2.65 -0.96 28.11
CA VAL A 28 1.89 -1.53 26.99
C VAL A 28 0.40 -1.54 27.28
N GLY A 29 0.00 -1.90 28.51
CA GLY A 29 -1.40 -1.86 28.94
C GLY A 29 -1.99 -0.45 28.89
N LEU A 30 -1.26 0.55 29.39
CA LEU A 30 -1.70 1.95 29.36
C LEU A 30 -1.84 2.46 27.92
N ALA A 31 -0.89 2.10 27.03
CA ALA A 31 -0.96 2.48 25.62
C ALA A 31 -2.25 1.96 24.97
N ASN A 32 -2.62 0.70 25.23
CA ASN A 32 -3.86 0.12 24.70
C ASN A 32 -5.10 0.87 25.21
N ILE A 33 -5.14 1.21 26.51
CA ILE A 33 -6.26 1.97 27.10
C ILE A 33 -6.40 3.36 26.46
N VAL A 34 -5.29 4.05 26.23
CA VAL A 34 -5.29 5.39 25.61
C VAL A 34 -5.79 5.33 24.16
N ILE A 35 -5.38 4.32 23.38
CA ILE A 35 -5.86 4.13 22.00
C ILE A 35 -7.37 3.89 21.96
N ASP A 36 -7.89 3.04 22.84
CA ASP A 36 -9.32 2.75 22.90
C ASP A 36 -10.12 3.98 23.34
N LYS A 37 -9.60 4.77 24.29
CA LYS A 37 -10.21 6.04 24.68
C LYS A 37 -10.22 7.07 23.56
N ALA A 38 -9.10 7.21 22.84
CA ALA A 38 -9.01 8.13 21.70
C ALA A 38 -10.01 7.78 20.59
N ARG A 39 -10.29 6.49 20.35
CA ARG A 39 -11.31 6.05 19.38
C ARG A 39 -12.74 6.33 19.82
N ILE A 40 -13.01 6.31 21.12
CA ILE A 40 -14.35 6.60 21.66
C ILE A 40 -14.67 8.09 21.53
N ASP A 41 -13.67 8.95 21.69
CA ASP A 41 -13.80 10.41 21.56
C ASP A 41 -13.65 10.93 20.11
N ASP A 42 -13.39 10.04 19.15
CA ASP A 42 -13.52 10.31 17.72
C ASP A 42 -14.90 9.81 17.27
N PRO A 43 -15.98 10.60 17.45
CA PRO A 43 -17.21 10.29 16.74
C PRO A 43 -16.82 10.34 15.27
N ALA A 44 -16.85 9.19 14.59
CA ALA A 44 -16.63 9.12 13.16
C ALA A 44 -17.65 10.05 12.49
N VAL A 45 -17.31 11.33 12.36
CA VAL A 45 -18.09 12.32 11.64
C VAL A 45 -17.99 11.82 10.22
N PRO A 46 -19.11 11.36 9.63
CA PRO A 46 -19.08 10.96 8.23
C PRO A 46 -18.48 12.14 7.46
N PRO A 47 -17.53 11.91 6.55
CA PRO A 47 -17.09 12.99 5.66
C PRO A 47 -18.35 13.62 5.08
N PRO A 48 -18.45 14.96 5.00
CA PRO A 48 -19.65 15.61 4.50
C PRO A 48 -19.98 14.97 3.16
N THR A 49 -21.13 14.29 3.09
CA THR A 49 -21.65 13.74 1.84
C THR A 49 -21.92 14.92 0.93
N VAL A 50 -20.94 15.24 0.10
CA VAL A 50 -21.19 16.05 -1.09
C VAL A 50 -22.20 15.25 -1.92
N PRO A 51 -23.31 15.85 -2.37
CA PRO A 51 -24.21 15.18 -3.28
C PRO A 51 -23.38 14.73 -4.47
N THR A 52 -23.29 13.42 -4.68
CA THR A 52 -22.81 12.87 -5.94
C THR A 52 -23.82 13.31 -6.97
N LEU A 53 -23.45 14.31 -7.78
CA LEU A 53 -24.18 14.62 -8.99
C LEU A 53 -24.13 13.34 -9.83
N ASP A 54 -25.29 12.73 -10.04
CA ASP A 54 -25.44 11.64 -10.99
C ASP A 54 -25.03 12.19 -12.36
N VAL A 55 -23.79 11.91 -12.80
CA VAL A 55 -23.26 12.27 -14.13
C VAL A 55 -23.93 11.39 -15.21
N ASN A 56 -25.09 10.79 -14.92
CA ASN A 56 -25.80 9.90 -15.82
C ASN A 56 -27.07 10.53 -16.41
N ALA A 57 -26.98 11.81 -16.79
CA ALA A 57 -28.04 12.50 -17.52
C ALA A 57 -27.51 13.49 -18.58
N VAL A 58 -26.32 13.26 -19.14
CA VAL A 58 -25.91 13.92 -20.38
C VAL A 58 -25.25 12.86 -21.25
N ALA A 59 -25.95 12.43 -22.30
CA ALA A 59 -25.31 11.70 -23.40
C ALA A 59 -24.02 12.44 -23.77
N PRO A 60 -22.88 11.75 -24.00
CA PRO A 60 -21.63 12.40 -24.34
C PRO A 60 -21.86 13.42 -25.45
N LYS A 61 -21.84 14.71 -25.11
CA LYS A 61 -21.80 15.75 -26.13
C LYS A 61 -20.44 15.58 -26.76
N GLU A 62 -20.40 15.33 -28.06
CA GLU A 62 -19.20 15.17 -28.87
C GLU A 62 -18.75 16.57 -29.32
N PRO A 63 -18.01 17.36 -28.50
CA PRO A 63 -17.73 18.77 -28.81
C PRO A 63 -16.92 18.94 -30.10
N LEU A 64 -16.18 17.90 -30.49
CA LEU A 64 -15.39 17.87 -31.72
C LEU A 64 -16.29 17.63 -32.95
N ALA A 65 -17.38 16.89 -32.81
CA ALA A 65 -18.33 16.65 -33.89
C ALA A 65 -19.18 17.90 -34.20
N GLU A 66 -19.57 18.67 -33.16
CA GLU A 66 -20.29 19.94 -33.33
C GLU A 66 -19.42 21.03 -34.00
N LEU A 67 -18.09 20.96 -33.82
CA LEU A 67 -17.13 21.84 -34.48
C LEU A 67 -16.75 21.39 -35.90
N GLY A 68 -17.33 20.28 -36.41
CA GLY A 68 -17.10 19.76 -37.75
C GLY A 68 -15.70 19.17 -37.97
N VAL A 69 -14.92 18.98 -36.91
CA VAL A 69 -13.56 18.41 -36.98
C VAL A 69 -13.64 16.89 -36.98
N GLN A 70 -13.79 16.30 -38.16
CA GLN A 70 -13.62 14.87 -38.34
C GLN A 70 -12.12 14.54 -38.33
N PRO A 71 -11.65 13.53 -37.57
CA PRO A 71 -10.30 13.03 -37.72
C PRO A 71 -10.10 12.57 -39.16
N ALA A 72 -9.02 13.01 -39.80
CA ALA A 72 -8.62 12.48 -41.09
C ALA A 72 -8.41 10.96 -40.95
N PRO A 73 -8.79 10.15 -41.96
CA PRO A 73 -8.50 8.73 -41.93
C PRO A 73 -7.00 8.53 -41.68
N GLU A 74 -6.64 7.62 -40.77
CA GLU A 74 -5.25 7.29 -40.45
C GLU A 74 -4.51 6.88 -41.71
N GLN A 75 -3.82 7.84 -42.33
CA GLN A 75 -2.69 7.53 -43.18
C GLN A 75 -1.59 7.09 -42.23
N ALA A 76 -1.30 5.78 -42.22
CA ALA A 76 -0.13 5.24 -41.56
C ALA A 76 1.07 6.13 -41.94
N PRO A 77 1.80 6.69 -40.96
CA PRO A 77 2.93 7.55 -41.26
C PRO A 77 3.99 6.72 -41.98
N ILE A 78 4.04 6.85 -43.31
CA ILE A 78 5.16 6.39 -44.12
C ILE A 78 6.30 7.39 -43.91
N VAL A 79 7.01 7.22 -42.80
CA VAL A 79 8.36 7.76 -42.60
C VAL A 79 9.26 7.04 -43.62
N PRO A 80 9.74 7.73 -44.69
CA PRO A 80 10.36 7.07 -45.84
C PRO A 80 11.65 6.27 -45.55
N ASP A 81 12.23 6.42 -44.36
CA ASP A 81 13.49 5.84 -43.92
C ASP A 81 13.37 4.88 -42.72
N LEU A 82 12.22 4.86 -42.02
CA LEU A 82 11.96 3.93 -40.93
C LEU A 82 11.27 2.68 -41.46
N GLN A 83 12.08 1.75 -41.98
CA GLN A 83 11.62 0.40 -42.24
C GLN A 83 11.19 -0.25 -40.91
N PRO A 84 9.97 -0.79 -40.79
CA PRO A 84 9.54 -1.49 -39.59
C PRO A 84 10.52 -2.64 -39.27
N ASP A 85 11.05 -2.67 -38.04
CA ASP A 85 12.03 -3.69 -37.63
C ASP A 85 11.48 -5.11 -37.91
N PRO A 86 12.16 -5.91 -38.76
CA PRO A 86 11.69 -7.24 -39.11
C PRO A 86 11.59 -8.19 -37.90
N ASN A 87 12.27 -7.88 -36.78
CA ASN A 87 12.22 -8.68 -35.56
C ASN A 87 10.95 -8.45 -34.72
N LEU A 88 10.17 -7.39 -34.99
CA LEU A 88 8.85 -7.18 -34.36
C LEU A 88 7.88 -8.35 -34.62
N LYS A 89 8.08 -9.09 -35.72
CA LYS A 89 7.24 -10.24 -36.10
C LYS A 89 7.65 -11.53 -35.39
N LYS A 90 8.74 -11.52 -34.64
CA LYS A 90 9.25 -12.70 -33.95
C LYS A 90 8.57 -12.79 -32.59
N PRO A 91 8.01 -13.95 -32.21
CA PRO A 91 7.52 -14.15 -30.86
C PRO A 91 8.67 -13.89 -29.88
N MET A 92 8.38 -13.10 -28.84
CA MET A 92 9.36 -12.66 -27.83
C MET A 92 9.89 -13.81 -26.97
N ASP A 93 9.26 -14.99 -27.06
CA ASP A 93 9.40 -16.10 -26.11
C ASP A 93 10.57 -17.05 -26.43
N ARG A 94 11.61 -16.57 -27.13
CA ARG A 94 12.80 -17.39 -27.35
C ARG A 94 13.65 -17.37 -26.08
N GLU A 95 13.37 -18.29 -25.16
CA GLU A 95 14.25 -18.61 -24.04
C GLU A 95 15.69 -18.78 -24.56
N LEU A 96 16.65 -18.08 -23.93
CA LEU A 96 18.07 -18.27 -24.25
C LEU A 96 18.42 -19.75 -24.00
N PRO A 97 19.06 -20.46 -24.94
CA PRO A 97 19.50 -21.82 -24.67
C PRO A 97 20.48 -21.82 -23.49
N PRO A 98 20.39 -22.77 -22.54
CA PRO A 98 21.31 -22.83 -21.41
C PRO A 98 22.73 -23.02 -21.95
N ALA A 99 23.63 -22.10 -21.59
CA ALA A 99 25.04 -22.20 -21.92
C ALA A 99 25.58 -23.52 -21.36
N SER A 100 25.81 -24.47 -22.26
CA SER A 100 26.36 -25.79 -21.92
C SER A 100 27.88 -25.65 -21.81
N ARG A 101 28.35 -25.70 -20.56
CA ARG A 101 29.68 -26.07 -20.04
C ARG A 101 30.93 -25.57 -20.77
#